data_AF-A0A2S2QXU9-F1
#
_entry.id   AF-A0A2S2QXU9-F1
#
_cell.length_a   1.000
_cell.length_b   1.000
_cell.length_c   1.000
_cell.angle_alpha   90.00
_cell.angle_beta   90.00
_cell.angle_gamma   90.00
#
_symmetry.space_group_name_H-M   'P 1'
#
loop_
_entity.id
_entity.type
_entity.pdbx_description
1 polymer ?
#
loop_
_entity_poly.entity_id
_entity_poly.type
_entity_poly.pdbx_seq_one_letter_code
_entity_poly.pdbx_strand_id
1 'polypeptide(L)'
;MRRASYGGGSRGAPRGSSNVNRNESYSSRGSSFGSRGGGDSDGYRRGGPIGSGGNSFNNLKSKQPGGALRKPKWENETLQPFQKNFYTPHPLVLNRPRQDVENYVKEKEISYVGSDIPDPIMNFNEVILPDYVFNEVKKQGFSNPTPIQAVSWPIALSGRNMVGIAQTGSGKTLAYMLPAILHINNQPRLLRYDGPIALILAPTRELAQQIQQVAVAFGTSTFVRNTCVFGGAPKGPQADDLERGVEIVIATPGRLIDFLERNTTNLKRCTYLVLDEADRMLDMGFEPQIRKIIEQIRV
;
A
#
# COMPACT_ATOMS: atom_id res chain seq x y z
N MET A 1 -58.58 38.84 -11.02
CA MET A 1 -58.70 39.89 -12.09
C MET A 1 -57.79 41.06 -11.74
N ARG A 2 -57.24 41.78 -12.75
CA ARG A 2 -56.63 43.16 -12.71
C ARG A 2 -55.49 43.39 -11.68
N ARG A 3 -54.23 43.61 -12.10
CA ARG A 3 -53.58 44.87 -12.61
C ARG A 3 -53.40 45.93 -11.50
N ALA A 4 -52.20 46.41 -11.12
CA ALA A 4 -51.12 47.13 -11.87
C ALA A 4 -51.46 48.64 -12.09
N SER A 5 -50.54 49.64 -12.18
CA SER A 5 -49.08 49.67 -12.36
C SER A 5 -48.47 51.07 -12.01
N TYR A 6 -47.21 51.33 -12.43
CA TYR A 6 -46.45 52.61 -12.56
C TYR A 6 -45.72 53.14 -11.30
N GLY A 7 -44.50 53.71 -11.39
CA GLY A 7 -43.52 53.91 -12.51
C GLY A 7 -42.25 54.66 -12.00
N GLY A 8 -41.17 54.94 -12.75
CA GLY A 8 -40.77 54.51 -14.10
C GLY A 8 -39.66 55.36 -14.78
N GLY A 9 -38.40 54.89 -14.83
CA GLY A 9 -37.32 55.39 -15.75
C GLY A 9 -36.48 56.60 -15.30
N SER A 10 -35.40 57.01 -16.01
CA SER A 10 -34.66 56.36 -17.12
C SER A 10 -33.33 57.08 -17.51
N ARG A 11 -32.34 56.32 -18.05
CA ARG A 11 -31.21 56.71 -18.97
C ARG A 11 -30.02 57.57 -18.48
N GLY A 12 -28.81 57.28 -19.00
CA GLY A 12 -27.62 58.17 -18.93
C GLY A 12 -26.26 57.54 -19.34
N ALA A 13 -25.88 57.62 -20.63
CA ALA A 13 -24.56 57.29 -21.23
C ALA A 13 -24.49 57.93 -22.65
N PRO A 14 -23.40 57.86 -23.48
CA PRO A 14 -22.05 57.27 -23.32
C PRO A 14 -20.88 58.16 -23.86
N ARG A 15 -19.65 57.62 -23.90
CA ARG A 15 -18.46 57.89 -24.80
C ARG A 15 -17.34 56.89 -24.39
N GLY A 16 -16.42 56.35 -25.20
CA GLY A 16 -15.97 56.59 -26.59
C GLY A 16 -14.72 57.49 -26.63
N SER A 17 -13.57 57.17 -27.26
CA SER A 17 -13.07 55.99 -28.03
C SER A 17 -11.50 56.08 -28.10
N SER A 18 -10.64 55.34 -28.83
CA SER A 18 -10.70 54.27 -29.87
C SER A 18 -9.31 53.61 -30.10
N ASN A 19 -9.28 52.41 -30.72
CA ASN A 19 -8.26 51.72 -31.54
C ASN A 19 -6.82 52.26 -31.74
N VAL A 20 -5.84 51.33 -31.87
CA VAL A 20 -4.98 51.17 -33.09
C VAL A 20 -4.66 49.67 -33.32
N ASN A 21 -4.63 49.23 -34.59
CA ASN A 21 -4.26 47.87 -35.04
C ASN A 21 -2.74 47.66 -35.20
N ARG A 22 -2.31 46.39 -35.22
CA ARG A 22 -1.39 45.88 -36.27
C ARG A 22 -1.52 44.37 -36.48
N ASN A 23 -1.86 43.98 -37.71
CA ASN A 23 -1.45 42.69 -38.27
C ASN A 23 0.02 42.81 -38.69
N GLU A 24 0.75 41.70 -38.66
CA GLU A 24 1.73 41.43 -39.72
C GLU A 24 1.95 39.92 -39.87
N SER A 25 1.80 39.42 -41.09
CA SER A 25 2.02 38.02 -41.45
C SER A 25 3.02 37.96 -42.59
N TYR A 26 4.19 37.39 -42.32
CA TYR A 26 5.23 37.13 -43.32
C TYR A 26 5.30 35.64 -43.64
N SER A 27 5.71 35.34 -44.88
CA SER A 27 5.63 34.00 -45.45
C SER A 27 6.92 33.61 -46.17
N SER A 28 6.99 32.32 -46.50
CA SER A 28 7.79 31.73 -47.59
C SER A 28 9.28 31.45 -47.35
N ARG A 29 9.72 30.41 -48.09
CA ARG A 29 11.10 29.94 -48.33
C ARG A 29 11.72 29.12 -47.18
N GLY A 30 12.37 27.96 -47.42
CA GLY A 30 12.52 27.17 -48.66
C GLY A 30 13.96 26.73 -48.95
N SER A 31 14.13 25.60 -49.66
CA SER A 31 15.39 24.85 -49.89
C SER A 31 16.03 24.28 -48.61
N SER A 32 16.48 23.01 -48.50
CA SER A 32 16.81 21.92 -49.44
C SER A 32 18.22 21.94 -50.06
N PHE A 33 19.15 21.28 -49.36
CA PHE A 33 20.34 20.58 -49.87
C PHE A 33 20.58 19.39 -48.90
N GLY A 34 21.04 18.19 -49.28
CA GLY A 34 21.34 17.64 -50.61
C GLY A 34 22.79 17.11 -50.71
N SER A 35 22.98 15.86 -51.14
CA SER A 35 24.28 15.14 -51.29
C SER A 35 24.95 14.66 -49.97
N ARG A 36 25.73 13.55 -49.92
CA ARG A 36 26.13 12.55 -50.95
C ARG A 36 26.68 11.26 -50.31
N GLY A 37 26.43 10.11 -50.96
CA GLY A 37 27.24 8.87 -50.89
C GLY A 37 27.21 8.04 -49.58
N GLY A 38 27.44 6.73 -49.58
CA GLY A 38 27.64 5.79 -50.70
C GLY A 38 28.90 4.92 -50.53
N GLY A 39 28.76 3.59 -50.57
CA GLY A 39 29.87 2.64 -50.52
C GLY A 39 29.50 1.29 -49.93
N ASP A 40 29.71 0.23 -50.72
CA ASP A 40 29.44 -1.18 -50.44
C ASP A 40 30.35 -1.78 -49.35
N SER A 41 29.91 -2.89 -48.74
CA SER A 41 30.51 -4.22 -49.03
C SER A 41 29.77 -5.33 -48.29
N ASP A 42 29.54 -6.46 -48.96
CA ASP A 42 28.79 -7.59 -48.41
C ASP A 42 29.68 -8.85 -48.24
N GLY A 43 29.32 -9.66 -47.24
CA GLY A 43 29.65 -11.09 -47.11
C GLY A 43 31.08 -11.60 -47.36
N TYR A 44 31.89 -11.72 -46.29
CA TYR A 44 32.86 -12.82 -46.17
C TYR A 44 32.73 -13.57 -44.83
N ARG A 45 32.26 -14.82 -44.90
CA ARG A 45 32.32 -15.77 -43.78
C ARG A 45 33.73 -16.35 -43.67
N ARG A 46 34.31 -16.35 -42.47
CA ARG A 46 35.41 -17.26 -42.10
C ARG A 46 35.26 -17.71 -40.65
N GLY A 47 35.39 -19.02 -40.41
CA GLY A 47 35.25 -19.61 -39.09
C GLY A 47 36.51 -19.47 -38.24
N GLY A 48 36.31 -19.38 -36.92
CA GLY A 48 37.33 -19.53 -35.87
C GLY A 48 36.86 -20.56 -34.83
N PRO A 49 37.76 -21.16 -34.05
CA PRO A 49 37.53 -22.49 -33.46
C PRO A 49 36.60 -22.51 -32.23
N ILE A 50 36.00 -23.68 -32.02
CA ILE A 50 35.20 -24.02 -30.83
C ILE A 50 36.13 -24.14 -29.61
N GLY A 51 36.10 -23.14 -28.72
CA GLY A 51 36.73 -23.22 -27.41
C GLY A 51 35.85 -23.96 -26.41
N SER A 52 36.18 -25.22 -26.11
CA SER A 52 35.55 -25.95 -25.00
C SER A 52 36.20 -25.55 -23.66
N GLY A 53 35.42 -25.07 -22.69
CA GLY A 53 35.96 -24.75 -21.37
C GLY A 53 35.00 -24.07 -20.38
N GLY A 54 34.56 -24.82 -19.36
CA GLY A 54 34.30 -24.29 -18.01
C GLY A 54 32.92 -23.65 -17.69
N ASN A 55 32.13 -24.37 -16.88
CA ASN A 55 31.28 -23.84 -15.80
C ASN A 55 30.38 -22.60 -16.05
N SER A 56 29.51 -22.64 -17.06
CA SER A 56 28.45 -21.62 -17.23
C SER A 56 27.23 -21.79 -16.29
N PHE A 57 27.20 -22.81 -15.43
CA PHE A 57 26.03 -23.16 -14.59
C PHE A 57 25.72 -22.20 -13.44
N ASN A 58 26.68 -21.40 -12.96
CA ASN A 58 26.43 -20.46 -11.85
C ASN A 58 25.69 -19.17 -12.27
N ASN A 59 25.59 -18.87 -13.57
CA ASN A 59 25.13 -17.56 -14.05
C ASN A 59 23.60 -17.46 -14.28
N LEU A 60 22.80 -18.35 -13.66
CA LEU A 60 21.32 -18.23 -13.61
C LEU A 60 20.82 -17.59 -12.30
N LYS A 61 21.57 -17.66 -11.20
CA LYS A 61 21.15 -17.05 -9.91
C LYS A 61 21.03 -15.52 -9.97
N SER A 62 21.67 -14.89 -10.95
CA SER A 62 21.62 -13.45 -11.25
C SER A 62 20.35 -12.99 -12.00
N LYS A 63 19.46 -13.90 -12.45
CA LYS A 63 18.29 -13.56 -13.27
C LYS A 63 16.93 -13.59 -12.55
N GLN A 64 16.84 -14.08 -11.32
CA GLN A 64 15.61 -13.99 -10.54
C GLN A 64 15.53 -12.63 -9.81
N PRO A 65 14.36 -11.96 -9.76
CA PRO A 65 14.17 -10.78 -8.92
C PRO A 65 14.59 -11.03 -7.47
N GLY A 66 15.30 -10.07 -6.85
CA GLY A 66 15.87 -10.28 -5.52
C GLY A 66 17.08 -11.22 -5.55
N GLY A 67 17.82 -11.28 -6.65
CA GLY A 67 19.05 -12.06 -6.78
C GLY A 67 20.27 -11.36 -6.15
N ALA A 68 20.21 -10.03 -6.00
CA ALA A 68 21.21 -9.22 -5.32
C ALA A 68 20.88 -8.97 -3.83
N LEU A 69 19.61 -9.17 -3.41
CA LEU A 69 19.20 -9.06 -2.01
C LEU A 69 19.98 -10.04 -1.13
N ARG A 70 20.58 -9.51 -0.07
CA ARG A 70 21.27 -10.28 0.98
C ARG A 70 20.48 -10.18 2.27
N LYS A 71 20.30 -11.29 2.98
CA LYS A 71 19.64 -11.29 4.29
C LYS A 71 20.41 -10.39 5.28
N PRO A 72 19.76 -9.47 6.01
CA PRO A 72 20.42 -8.66 7.04
C PRO A 72 20.98 -9.54 8.16
N LYS A 73 22.15 -9.16 8.70
CA LYS A 73 22.72 -9.80 9.89
C LYS A 73 22.11 -9.21 11.15
N TRP A 74 20.90 -9.66 11.50
CA TRP A 74 20.16 -9.14 12.66
C TRP A 74 20.92 -9.20 14.00
N GLU A 75 21.80 -10.18 14.16
CA GLU A 75 22.74 -10.31 15.30
C GLU A 75 23.64 -9.07 15.51
N ASN A 76 23.91 -8.31 14.44
CA ASN A 76 24.78 -7.14 14.44
C ASN A 76 24.00 -5.80 14.43
N GLU A 77 22.66 -5.83 14.49
CA GLU A 77 21.80 -4.66 14.34
C GLU A 77 21.11 -4.32 15.67
N THR A 78 21.30 -3.11 16.19
CA THR A 78 20.65 -2.66 17.44
C THR A 78 19.16 -2.39 17.21
N LEU A 79 18.36 -3.45 17.26
CA LEU A 79 16.92 -3.39 17.05
C LEU A 79 16.20 -2.64 18.19
N GLN A 80 15.51 -1.55 17.85
CA GLN A 80 14.65 -0.84 18.81
C GLN A 80 13.51 -1.77 19.29
N PRO A 81 13.27 -1.92 20.60
CA PRO A 81 12.13 -2.67 21.11
C PRO A 81 10.82 -1.98 20.70
N PHE A 82 9.74 -2.77 20.63
CA PHE A 82 8.40 -2.29 20.31
C PHE A 82 7.36 -3.07 21.11
N GLN A 83 6.27 -2.40 21.48
CA GLN A 83 5.13 -3.06 22.09
C GLN A 83 4.42 -3.90 21.01
N LYS A 84 4.12 -5.17 21.34
CA LYS A 84 3.34 -6.08 20.47
C LYS A 84 1.88 -6.18 20.91
N ASN A 85 1.63 -6.23 22.21
CA ASN A 85 0.28 -6.35 22.78
C ASN A 85 -0.27 -4.99 23.22
N PHE A 86 -1.38 -4.58 22.61
CA PHE A 86 -2.20 -3.40 22.92
C PHE A 86 -3.63 -3.78 23.34
N TYR A 87 -3.97 -5.07 23.36
CA TYR A 87 -5.33 -5.54 23.62
C TYR A 87 -5.61 -5.69 25.11
N THR A 88 -6.41 -4.77 25.62
CA THR A 88 -7.10 -4.91 26.91
C THR A 88 -8.55 -5.31 26.65
N PRO A 89 -8.99 -6.53 27.02
CA PRO A 89 -10.38 -6.96 26.87
C PRO A 89 -11.34 -6.03 27.62
N HIS A 90 -12.41 -5.57 26.97
CA HIS A 90 -13.42 -4.76 27.63
C HIS A 90 -14.27 -5.62 28.60
N PRO A 91 -14.74 -5.09 29.75
CA PRO A 91 -15.53 -5.87 30.71
C PRO A 91 -16.79 -6.53 30.14
N LEU A 92 -17.41 -5.97 29.09
CA LEU A 92 -18.55 -6.58 28.40
C LEU A 92 -18.18 -7.84 27.59
N VAL A 93 -16.90 -8.00 27.22
CA VAL A 93 -16.38 -9.22 26.58
C VAL A 93 -16.06 -10.24 27.66
N LEU A 94 -15.29 -9.86 28.69
CA LEU A 94 -14.85 -10.74 29.77
C LEU A 94 -16.00 -11.36 30.59
N ASN A 95 -17.09 -10.63 30.78
CA ASN A 95 -18.26 -11.09 31.53
C ASN A 95 -19.37 -11.65 30.63
N ARG A 96 -19.11 -11.85 29.32
CA ARG A 96 -20.12 -12.36 28.40
C ARG A 96 -20.44 -13.83 28.73
N PRO A 97 -21.71 -14.22 28.84
CA PRO A 97 -22.08 -15.63 28.95
C PRO A 97 -21.51 -16.43 27.78
N ARG A 98 -20.85 -17.55 28.08
CA ARG A 98 -20.26 -18.44 27.07
C ARG A 98 -21.27 -18.88 26.00
N GLN A 99 -22.52 -19.09 26.40
CA GLN A 99 -23.62 -19.40 25.48
C GLN A 99 -23.83 -18.32 24.42
N ASP A 100 -23.65 -17.03 24.74
CA ASP A 100 -23.83 -15.93 23.80
C ASP A 100 -22.66 -15.83 22.81
N VAL A 101 -21.44 -16.14 23.26
CA VAL A 101 -20.28 -16.33 22.38
C VAL A 101 -20.53 -17.48 21.41
N GLU A 102 -20.92 -18.65 21.92
CA GLU A 102 -21.18 -19.85 21.09
C GLU A 102 -22.36 -19.64 20.12
N ASN A 103 -23.39 -18.91 20.55
CA ASN A 103 -24.50 -18.48 19.69
C ASN A 103 -24.02 -17.56 18.56
N TYR A 104 -23.26 -16.50 18.87
CA TYR A 104 -22.73 -15.57 17.85
C TYR A 104 -21.77 -16.26 16.88
N VAL A 105 -20.87 -17.10 17.38
CA VAL A 105 -19.92 -17.88 16.58
C VAL A 105 -20.67 -18.77 15.59
N LYS A 106 -21.74 -19.43 16.02
CA LYS A 106 -22.62 -20.24 15.17
C LYS A 106 -23.43 -19.39 14.19
N GLU A 107 -23.99 -18.27 14.62
CA GLU A 107 -24.83 -17.38 13.79
C GLU A 107 -24.03 -16.67 12.69
N LYS A 108 -22.73 -16.38 12.93
CA LYS A 108 -21.83 -15.72 11.99
C LYS A 108 -20.90 -16.67 11.23
N GLU A 109 -21.15 -17.98 11.32
CA GLU A 109 -20.39 -19.05 10.65
C GLU A 109 -18.86 -19.00 10.95
N ILE A 110 -18.50 -18.57 12.15
CA ILE A 110 -17.11 -18.42 12.58
C ILE A 110 -16.54 -19.79 12.97
N SER A 111 -15.29 -20.05 12.56
CA SER A 111 -14.51 -21.20 12.99
C SER A 111 -13.11 -20.76 13.44
N TYR A 112 -12.50 -21.54 14.34
CA TYR A 112 -11.24 -21.20 14.99
C TYR A 112 -10.25 -22.38 14.92
N VAL A 113 -8.96 -22.08 14.73
CA VAL A 113 -7.87 -23.05 14.81
C VAL A 113 -6.71 -22.40 15.59
N GLY A 114 -6.37 -22.96 16.76
CA GLY A 114 -5.34 -22.45 17.66
C GLY A 114 -5.76 -22.50 19.13
N SER A 115 -4.88 -22.06 20.03
CA SER A 115 -5.15 -21.92 21.47
C SER A 115 -5.37 -20.46 21.87
N ASP A 116 -5.98 -20.25 23.04
CA ASP A 116 -6.02 -18.96 23.76
C ASP A 116 -6.58 -17.78 22.95
N ILE A 117 -7.47 -18.07 22.01
CA ILE A 117 -8.07 -17.10 21.09
C ILE A 117 -9.05 -16.23 21.89
N PRO A 118 -8.91 -14.88 21.91
CA PRO A 118 -9.84 -14.01 22.61
C PRO A 118 -11.25 -14.05 22.02
N ASP A 119 -12.26 -13.84 22.87
CA ASP A 119 -13.66 -13.75 22.45
C ASP A 119 -13.90 -12.58 21.48
N PRO A 120 -14.83 -12.74 20.52
CA PRO A 120 -15.11 -11.72 19.51
C PRO A 120 -15.76 -10.47 20.12
N ILE A 121 -15.39 -9.30 19.58
CA ILE A 121 -16.13 -8.05 19.85
C ILE A 121 -17.39 -7.99 18.99
N MET A 122 -18.54 -7.80 19.60
CA MET A 122 -19.85 -7.75 18.93
C MET A 122 -20.27 -6.32 18.58
N ASN A 123 -19.73 -5.34 19.30
CA ASN A 123 -20.02 -3.91 19.17
C ASN A 123 -18.73 -3.09 19.17
N PHE A 124 -18.68 -1.95 18.48
CA PHE A 124 -17.45 -1.14 18.35
C PHE A 124 -16.95 -0.51 19.67
N ASN A 125 -17.80 -0.41 20.71
CA ASN A 125 -17.42 0.07 22.04
C ASN A 125 -16.79 -1.02 22.94
N GLU A 126 -16.71 -2.27 22.47
CA GLU A 126 -16.06 -3.38 23.18
C GLU A 126 -14.56 -3.50 22.89
N VAL A 127 -14.02 -2.63 22.04
CA VAL A 127 -12.59 -2.45 21.80
C VAL A 127 -12.17 -1.05 22.25
N ILE A 128 -11.12 -0.99 23.06
CA ILE A 128 -10.59 0.28 23.56
C ILE A 128 -9.75 0.91 22.44
N LEU A 129 -10.33 1.92 21.77
CA LEU A 129 -9.71 2.67 20.68
C LEU A 129 -9.55 4.13 21.07
N PRO A 130 -8.45 4.81 20.69
CA PRO A 130 -8.36 6.26 20.76
C PRO A 130 -9.44 6.93 19.91
N ASP A 131 -9.96 8.08 20.36
CA ASP A 131 -11.08 8.79 19.71
C ASP A 131 -10.84 9.06 18.23
N TYR A 132 -9.60 9.37 17.83
CA TYR A 132 -9.24 9.66 16.44
C TYR A 132 -9.36 8.42 15.51
N VAL A 133 -9.23 7.20 16.05
CA VAL A 133 -9.51 5.95 15.32
C VAL A 133 -10.99 5.60 15.39
N PHE A 134 -11.60 5.70 16.58
CA PHE A 134 -13.00 5.35 16.81
C PHE A 134 -13.98 6.21 16.00
N ASN A 135 -13.69 7.51 15.88
CA ASN A 135 -14.47 8.43 15.04
C ASN A 135 -14.34 8.09 13.54
N GLU A 136 -13.21 7.55 13.09
CA GLU A 136 -13.01 7.14 11.71
C GLU A 136 -13.74 5.84 11.37
N VAL A 137 -13.80 4.88 12.30
CA VAL A 137 -14.67 3.70 12.21
C VAL A 137 -16.14 4.13 12.09
N LYS A 138 -16.59 5.08 12.91
CA LYS A 138 -17.97 5.63 12.84
C LYS A 138 -18.28 6.31 11.50
N LYS A 139 -17.33 7.04 10.89
CA LYS A 139 -17.53 7.68 9.57
C LYS A 139 -17.82 6.69 8.45
N GLN A 140 -17.40 5.42 8.58
CA GLN A 140 -17.72 4.38 7.59
C GLN A 140 -19.21 3.97 7.59
N GLY A 141 -20.02 4.43 8.56
CA GLY A 141 -21.46 4.17 8.61
C GLY A 141 -21.86 2.76 9.08
N PHE A 142 -20.90 1.91 9.46
CA PHE A 142 -21.20 0.62 10.08
C PHE A 142 -21.75 0.80 11.50
N SER A 143 -22.74 -0.02 11.87
CA SER A 143 -23.26 -0.08 13.25
C SER A 143 -22.36 -0.93 14.15
N ASN A 144 -21.92 -2.09 13.66
CA ASN A 144 -21.15 -3.11 14.36
C ASN A 144 -20.01 -3.66 13.48
N PRO A 145 -18.95 -4.25 14.06
CA PRO A 145 -17.88 -4.91 13.30
C PRO A 145 -18.41 -6.07 12.46
N THR A 146 -17.81 -6.30 11.29
CA THR A 146 -18.09 -7.51 10.50
C THR A 146 -17.51 -8.74 11.22
N PRO A 147 -17.99 -9.98 10.95
CA PRO A 147 -17.52 -11.18 11.66
C PRO A 147 -15.99 -11.37 11.63
N ILE A 148 -15.33 -11.05 10.52
CA ILE A 148 -13.86 -11.11 10.43
C ILE A 148 -13.19 -10.02 11.26
N GLN A 149 -13.75 -8.81 11.34
CA GLN A 149 -13.21 -7.73 12.19
C GLN A 149 -13.42 -8.04 13.69
N ALA A 150 -14.59 -8.57 14.03
CA ALA A 150 -14.99 -8.99 15.37
C ALA A 150 -13.99 -9.98 16.00
N VAL A 151 -13.50 -10.92 15.19
CA VAL A 151 -12.47 -11.90 15.58
C VAL A 151 -11.06 -11.33 15.44
N SER A 152 -10.75 -10.63 14.34
CA SER A 152 -9.36 -10.28 14.02
C SER A 152 -8.80 -9.17 14.91
N TRP A 153 -9.60 -8.20 15.36
CA TRP A 153 -9.08 -7.06 16.11
C TRP A 153 -8.54 -7.49 17.48
N PRO A 154 -9.24 -8.29 18.32
CA PRO A 154 -8.64 -8.85 19.54
C PRO A 154 -7.33 -9.60 19.29
N ILE A 155 -7.27 -10.45 18.26
CA ILE A 155 -6.08 -11.27 17.95
C ILE A 155 -4.92 -10.39 17.48
N ALA A 156 -5.14 -9.49 16.51
CA ALA A 156 -4.11 -8.62 15.97
C ALA A 156 -3.61 -7.58 16.99
N LEU A 157 -4.51 -7.01 17.80
CA LEU A 157 -4.15 -6.08 18.87
C LEU A 157 -3.41 -6.79 20.01
N SER A 158 -3.60 -8.10 20.21
CA SER A 158 -2.78 -8.89 21.14
C SER A 158 -1.35 -9.16 20.65
N GLY A 159 -1.02 -8.75 19.42
CA GLY A 159 0.31 -8.95 18.82
C GLY A 159 0.56 -10.36 18.31
N ARG A 160 -0.50 -11.16 18.10
CA ARG A 160 -0.42 -12.54 17.63
C ARG A 160 -0.43 -12.61 16.10
N ASN A 161 0.37 -13.52 15.56
CA ASN A 161 0.25 -13.95 14.16
C ASN A 161 -1.08 -14.70 13.96
N MET A 162 -1.76 -14.46 12.83
CA MET A 162 -3.05 -15.07 12.52
C MET A 162 -3.21 -15.29 11.00
N VAL A 163 -4.12 -16.19 10.61
CA VAL A 163 -4.60 -16.34 9.24
C VAL A 163 -6.10 -16.10 9.25
N GLY A 164 -6.56 -15.06 8.54
CA GLY A 164 -7.97 -14.67 8.49
C GLY A 164 -8.61 -15.04 7.15
N ILE A 165 -9.42 -16.10 7.13
CA ILE A 165 -10.16 -16.53 5.93
C ILE A 165 -11.57 -15.97 5.98
N ALA A 166 -11.93 -15.16 4.98
CA ALA A 166 -13.29 -14.65 4.76
C ALA A 166 -13.46 -14.27 3.27
N GLN A 167 -14.71 -14.25 2.81
CA GLN A 167 -15.06 -13.90 1.43
C GLN A 167 -14.69 -12.45 1.06
N THR A 168 -14.63 -12.17 -0.24
CA THR A 168 -14.44 -10.82 -0.77
C THR A 168 -15.62 -9.93 -0.33
N GLY A 169 -15.34 -8.69 0.07
CA GLY A 169 -16.35 -7.79 0.63
C GLY A 169 -16.59 -7.90 2.14
N SER A 170 -16.13 -8.94 2.84
CA SER A 170 -16.30 -9.09 4.30
C SER A 170 -15.60 -8.02 5.18
N GLY A 171 -14.93 -7.02 4.60
CA GLY A 171 -14.23 -5.97 5.34
C GLY A 171 -12.82 -6.36 5.83
N LYS A 172 -12.19 -7.37 5.20
CA LYS A 172 -10.82 -7.85 5.51
C LYS A 172 -9.78 -6.74 5.58
N THR A 173 -9.85 -5.74 4.69
CA THR A 173 -8.90 -4.61 4.68
C THR A 173 -8.91 -3.85 6.00
N LEU A 174 -10.08 -3.54 6.56
CA LEU A 174 -10.18 -2.87 7.86
C LEU A 174 -9.88 -3.82 9.04
N ALA A 175 -10.02 -5.13 8.83
CA ALA A 175 -9.68 -6.17 9.80
C ALA A 175 -8.17 -6.15 10.16
N TYR A 176 -7.29 -5.77 9.23
CA TYR A 176 -5.84 -5.56 9.48
C TYR A 176 -5.41 -4.10 9.53
N MET A 177 -6.07 -3.17 8.81
CA MET A 177 -5.63 -1.76 8.75
C MET A 177 -5.77 -1.03 10.09
N LEU A 178 -6.84 -1.28 10.85
CA LEU A 178 -7.05 -0.62 12.14
C LEU A 178 -6.00 -1.03 13.19
N PRO A 179 -5.71 -2.33 13.38
CA PRO A 179 -4.59 -2.75 14.24
C PRO A 179 -3.23 -2.21 13.76
N ALA A 180 -2.97 -2.17 12.44
CA ALA A 180 -1.73 -1.60 11.89
C ALA A 180 -1.56 -0.12 12.29
N ILE A 181 -2.62 0.69 12.21
CA ILE A 181 -2.61 2.11 12.57
C ILE A 181 -2.34 2.31 14.07
N LEU A 182 -2.89 1.49 14.95
CA LEU A 182 -2.57 1.55 16.39
C LEU A 182 -1.14 1.12 16.68
N HIS A 183 -0.68 0.06 16.03
CA HIS A 183 0.69 -0.45 16.11
C HIS A 183 1.75 0.55 15.60
N ILE A 184 1.38 1.40 14.63
CA ILE A 184 2.18 2.53 14.14
C ILE A 184 2.22 3.67 15.17
N ASN A 185 1.06 4.08 15.70
CA ASN A 185 0.96 5.23 16.60
C ASN A 185 1.63 5.01 17.97
N ASN A 186 1.88 3.76 18.36
CA ASN A 186 2.64 3.40 19.56
C ASN A 186 4.14 3.15 19.28
N GLN A 187 4.69 3.68 18.19
CA GLN A 187 6.12 3.61 17.88
C GLN A 187 6.75 4.99 17.64
N PRO A 188 8.09 5.12 17.77
CA PRO A 188 8.79 6.35 17.41
C PRO A 188 8.49 6.77 15.96
N ARG A 189 8.27 8.07 15.73
CA ARG A 189 8.06 8.62 14.38
C ARG A 189 9.21 8.23 13.45
N LEU A 190 8.91 8.06 12.15
CA LEU A 190 9.92 7.74 11.15
C LEU A 190 10.84 8.92 10.88
N LEU A 191 12.14 8.63 10.75
CA LEU A 191 13.12 9.56 10.19
C LEU A 191 13.14 9.46 8.66
N ARG A 192 13.83 10.39 7.99
CA ARG A 192 14.09 10.25 6.54
C ARG A 192 14.94 8.98 6.31
N TYR A 193 14.64 8.22 5.25
CA TYR A 193 15.23 6.92 4.92
C TYR A 193 14.93 5.75 5.91
N ASP A 194 14.10 5.95 6.94
CA ASP A 194 13.55 4.81 7.67
C ASP A 194 12.65 3.97 6.75
N GLY A 195 12.69 2.65 6.94
CA GLY A 195 11.71 1.73 6.35
C GLY A 195 10.30 1.91 6.92
N PRO A 196 9.26 1.36 6.28
CA PRO A 196 7.91 1.35 6.83
C PRO A 196 7.81 0.53 8.11
N ILE A 197 6.81 0.87 8.93
CA ILE A 197 6.46 0.13 10.14
C ILE A 197 5.51 -1.03 9.78
N ALA A 198 4.54 -0.76 8.90
CA ALA A 198 3.62 -1.75 8.36
C ALA A 198 3.85 -1.97 6.86
N LEU A 199 3.94 -3.24 6.45
CA LEU A 199 4.02 -3.66 5.07
C LEU A 199 2.81 -4.52 4.71
N ILE A 200 2.12 -4.16 3.63
CA ILE A 200 0.99 -4.92 3.07
C ILE A 200 1.37 -5.38 1.66
N LEU A 201 1.49 -6.69 1.45
CA LEU A 201 1.68 -7.27 0.12
C LEU A 201 0.34 -7.67 -0.50
N ALA A 202 0.17 -7.36 -1.78
CA ALA A 202 -0.99 -7.74 -2.58
C ALA A 202 -0.55 -8.27 -3.97
N PRO A 203 -1.31 -9.19 -4.59
CA PRO A 203 -0.98 -9.79 -5.89
C PRO A 203 -1.03 -8.81 -7.07
N THR A 204 -1.92 -7.82 -7.04
CA THR A 204 -2.19 -6.93 -8.19
C THR A 204 -2.02 -5.46 -7.82
N ARG A 205 -1.74 -4.63 -8.83
CA ARG A 205 -1.70 -3.16 -8.68
C ARG A 205 -3.07 -2.64 -8.25
N GLU A 206 -4.12 -3.18 -8.84
CA GLU A 206 -5.50 -2.74 -8.70
C GLU A 206 -5.97 -2.95 -7.24
N LEU A 207 -5.68 -4.11 -6.65
CA LEU A 207 -5.94 -4.36 -5.23
C LEU A 207 -5.04 -3.50 -4.33
N ALA A 208 -3.76 -3.35 -4.67
CA ALA A 208 -2.85 -2.48 -3.92
C ALA A 208 -3.34 -1.01 -3.88
N GLN A 209 -3.96 -0.52 -4.96
CA GLN A 209 -4.58 0.81 -5.01
C GLN A 209 -5.90 0.87 -4.23
N GLN A 210 -6.73 -0.18 -4.23
CA GLN A 210 -7.94 -0.27 -3.40
C GLN A 210 -7.61 -0.24 -1.90
N ILE A 211 -6.61 -1.02 -1.47
CA ILE A 211 -6.09 -1.00 -0.10
C ILE A 211 -5.55 0.40 0.25
N GLN A 212 -4.91 1.10 -0.71
CA GLN A 212 -4.43 2.46 -0.49
C GLN A 212 -5.57 3.47 -0.25
N GLN A 213 -6.70 3.35 -0.96
CA GLN A 213 -7.86 4.21 -0.75
C GLN A 213 -8.40 4.09 0.68
N VAL A 214 -8.47 2.86 1.22
CA VAL A 214 -8.82 2.62 2.64
C VAL A 214 -7.75 3.19 3.57
N ALA A 215 -6.46 2.97 3.27
CA ALA A 215 -5.35 3.50 4.06
C ALA A 215 -5.31 5.05 4.10
N VAL A 216 -5.75 5.73 3.04
CA VAL A 216 -5.83 7.20 2.99
C VAL A 216 -7.01 7.73 3.80
N ALA A 217 -8.19 7.08 3.71
CA ALA A 217 -9.35 7.43 4.52
C ALA A 217 -9.01 7.37 6.02
N PHE A 218 -8.41 6.26 6.47
CA PHE A 218 -8.00 6.10 7.87
C PHE A 218 -6.71 6.85 8.25
N GLY A 219 -5.78 7.07 7.32
CA GLY A 219 -4.51 7.78 7.54
C GLY A 219 -4.68 9.27 7.81
N THR A 220 -5.70 9.90 7.20
CA THR A 220 -5.94 11.36 7.29
C THR A 220 -6.24 11.81 8.73
N SER A 221 -7.04 11.04 9.47
CA SER A 221 -7.37 11.34 10.88
C SER A 221 -6.30 10.92 11.89
N THR A 222 -5.23 10.22 11.45
CA THR A 222 -4.27 9.55 12.33
C THR A 222 -2.83 10.03 12.16
N PHE A 223 -2.55 10.95 11.22
CA PHE A 223 -1.20 11.37 10.83
C PHE A 223 -0.29 10.20 10.43
N VAL A 224 -0.85 9.22 9.71
CA VAL A 224 -0.14 8.03 9.20
C VAL A 224 0.00 8.16 7.68
N ARG A 225 1.24 8.28 7.17
CA ARG A 225 1.50 8.37 5.73
C ARG A 225 1.53 6.98 5.12
N ASN A 226 1.08 6.89 3.86
CA ASN A 226 1.14 5.66 3.08
C ASN A 226 1.59 5.96 1.64
N THR A 227 2.20 4.98 0.97
CA THR A 227 2.39 4.99 -0.49
C THR A 227 2.16 3.59 -1.08
N CYS A 228 2.00 3.52 -2.40
CA CYS A 228 1.66 2.28 -3.10
C CYS A 228 2.67 1.95 -4.22
N VAL A 229 3.23 0.74 -4.14
CA VAL A 229 4.51 0.36 -4.75
C VAL A 229 4.31 -0.82 -5.71
N PHE A 230 4.10 -0.53 -6.99
CA PHE A 230 3.74 -1.54 -8.00
C PHE A 230 4.38 -1.31 -9.38
N GLY A 231 4.49 -2.40 -10.15
CA GLY A 231 4.98 -2.42 -11.53
C GLY A 231 4.10 -1.64 -12.52
N GLY A 232 4.64 -1.32 -13.69
CA GLY A 232 3.91 -0.59 -14.75
C GLY A 232 3.75 0.92 -14.54
N ALA A 233 4.07 1.46 -13.36
CA ALA A 233 4.13 2.90 -13.09
C ALA A 233 5.58 3.42 -12.96
N PRO A 234 5.84 4.73 -13.19
CA PRO A 234 7.15 5.34 -13.02
C PRO A 234 7.75 5.09 -11.64
N LYS A 235 9.08 4.89 -11.57
CA LYS A 235 9.78 4.62 -10.30
C LYS A 235 10.05 5.86 -9.46
N GLY A 236 10.19 7.05 -10.07
CA GLY A 236 10.54 8.30 -9.39
C GLY A 236 9.63 8.64 -8.20
N PRO A 237 8.32 8.89 -8.40
CA PRO A 237 7.42 9.27 -7.31
C PRO A 237 7.32 8.20 -6.19
N GLN A 238 7.36 6.92 -6.55
CA GLN A 238 7.40 5.83 -5.57
C GLN A 238 8.71 5.83 -4.76
N ALA A 239 9.85 6.18 -5.37
CA ALA A 239 11.12 6.35 -4.67
C ALA A 239 11.10 7.60 -3.77
N ASP A 240 10.59 8.74 -4.26
CA ASP A 240 10.50 9.99 -3.50
C ASP A 240 9.70 9.81 -2.20
N ASP A 241 8.56 9.11 -2.27
CA ASP A 241 7.74 8.78 -1.09
C ASP A 241 8.46 7.83 -0.11
N LEU A 242 9.14 6.80 -0.62
CA LEU A 242 9.90 5.86 0.21
C LEU A 242 11.09 6.55 0.91
N GLU A 243 11.82 7.44 0.22
CA GLU A 243 12.93 8.19 0.81
C GLU A 243 12.48 9.21 1.87
N ARG A 244 11.27 9.79 1.73
CA ARG A 244 10.65 10.66 2.75
C ARG A 244 10.25 9.91 4.03
N GLY A 245 10.28 8.59 4.00
CA GLY A 245 9.71 7.71 5.03
C GLY A 245 8.18 7.72 4.97
N VAL A 246 7.57 6.54 5.02
CA VAL A 246 6.11 6.37 5.07
C VAL A 246 5.79 5.26 6.05
N GLU A 247 4.83 5.49 6.95
CA GLU A 247 4.51 4.55 8.01
C GLU A 247 3.91 3.23 7.49
N ILE A 248 3.16 3.29 6.38
CA ILE A 248 2.60 2.13 5.66
C ILE A 248 3.15 2.07 4.23
N VAL A 249 3.63 0.89 3.80
CA VAL A 249 3.83 0.57 2.38
C VAL A 249 2.84 -0.51 1.96
N ILE A 250 2.14 -0.27 0.85
CA ILE A 250 1.32 -1.28 0.17
C ILE A 250 2.02 -1.62 -1.15
N ALA A 251 2.28 -2.88 -1.45
CA ALA A 251 3.15 -3.23 -2.58
C ALA A 251 2.76 -4.52 -3.32
N THR A 252 3.10 -4.59 -4.60
CA THR A 252 3.25 -5.88 -5.29
C THR A 252 4.68 -6.40 -5.14
N PRO A 253 4.91 -7.70 -4.85
CA PRO A 253 6.21 -8.21 -4.41
C PRO A 253 7.40 -7.81 -5.29
N GLY A 254 7.26 -7.90 -6.62
CA GLY A 254 8.32 -7.59 -7.58
C GLY A 254 8.80 -6.13 -7.55
N ARG A 255 7.89 -5.15 -7.37
CA ARG A 255 8.31 -3.73 -7.32
C ARG A 255 8.90 -3.36 -5.96
N LEU A 256 8.50 -4.01 -4.88
CA LEU A 256 9.16 -3.84 -3.58
C LEU A 256 10.60 -4.36 -3.63
N ILE A 257 10.80 -5.57 -4.18
CA ILE A 257 12.13 -6.15 -4.39
C ILE A 257 13.03 -5.23 -5.21
N ASP A 258 12.52 -4.67 -6.30
CA ASP A 258 13.18 -3.66 -7.14
C ASP A 258 13.77 -2.47 -6.35
N PHE A 259 13.10 -2.03 -5.27
CA PHE A 259 13.53 -0.91 -4.43
C PHE A 259 14.40 -1.34 -3.25
N LEU A 260 14.18 -2.53 -2.71
CA LEU A 260 15.05 -3.13 -1.69
C LEU A 260 16.43 -3.47 -2.29
N GLU A 261 16.51 -4.03 -3.50
CA GLU A 261 17.79 -4.25 -4.22
C GLU A 261 18.56 -2.96 -4.51
N ARG A 262 17.87 -1.82 -4.56
CA ARG A 262 18.45 -0.49 -4.81
C ARG A 262 18.74 0.31 -3.52
N ASN A 263 18.37 -0.21 -2.36
CA ASN A 263 18.39 0.50 -1.08
C ASN A 263 17.54 1.80 -1.06
N THR A 264 16.57 1.94 -1.97
CA THR A 264 15.60 3.06 -1.99
C THR A 264 14.65 2.98 -0.78
N THR A 265 14.48 1.78 -0.23
CA THR A 265 13.87 1.56 1.07
C THR A 265 14.51 0.34 1.74
N ASN A 266 14.14 0.07 2.99
CA ASN A 266 14.57 -1.08 3.79
C ASN A 266 13.39 -1.56 4.65
N LEU A 267 13.51 -2.70 5.32
CA LEU A 267 12.46 -3.21 6.23
C LEU A 267 12.94 -3.31 7.70
N LYS A 268 13.95 -2.53 8.11
CA LYS A 268 14.49 -2.54 9.49
C LYS A 268 13.47 -2.10 10.55
N ARG A 269 12.57 -1.17 10.19
CA ARG A 269 11.44 -0.72 11.02
C ARG A 269 10.21 -1.63 10.93
N CYS A 270 10.17 -2.56 9.97
CA CYS A 270 8.99 -3.36 9.69
C CYS A 270 8.68 -4.28 10.88
N THR A 271 7.44 -4.18 11.37
CA THR A 271 6.96 -4.87 12.57
C THR A 271 5.53 -5.38 12.45
N TYR A 272 4.82 -4.99 11.38
CA TYR A 272 3.48 -5.47 11.06
C TYR A 272 3.47 -5.87 9.57
N LEU A 273 3.29 -7.17 9.28
CA LEU A 273 3.25 -7.69 7.92
C LEU A 273 1.87 -8.26 7.61
N VAL A 274 1.32 -7.87 6.46
CA VAL A 274 0.06 -8.42 5.91
C VAL A 274 0.35 -9.01 4.53
N LEU A 275 -0.23 -10.18 4.28
CA LEU A 275 -0.31 -10.81 2.96
C LEU A 275 -1.80 -10.88 2.60
N ASP A 276 -2.30 -9.96 1.76
CA ASP A 276 -3.70 -9.98 1.32
C ASP A 276 -3.82 -10.72 -0.02
N GLU A 277 -4.89 -11.50 -0.19
CA GLU A 277 -5.01 -12.55 -1.23
C GLU A 277 -3.74 -13.42 -1.33
N ALA A 278 -3.27 -13.93 -0.17
CA ALA A 278 -2.03 -14.69 -0.04
C ALA A 278 -2.03 -16.01 -0.85
N ASP A 279 -3.17 -16.68 -0.91
CA ASP A 279 -3.47 -17.82 -1.79
C ASP A 279 -3.19 -17.48 -3.25
N ARG A 280 -3.81 -16.41 -3.76
CA ARG A 280 -3.62 -15.92 -5.12
C ARG A 280 -2.18 -15.50 -5.40
N MET A 281 -1.46 -14.98 -4.41
CA MET A 281 -0.02 -14.69 -4.55
C MET A 281 0.82 -15.96 -4.72
N LEU A 282 0.46 -17.07 -4.09
CA LEU A 282 1.11 -18.37 -4.32
C LEU A 282 0.81 -18.90 -5.72
N ASP A 283 -0.47 -18.85 -6.15
CA ASP A 283 -0.90 -19.27 -7.50
C ASP A 283 -0.20 -18.46 -8.62
N MET A 284 0.03 -17.17 -8.39
CA MET A 284 0.78 -16.29 -9.30
C MET A 284 2.31 -16.51 -9.24
N GLY A 285 2.79 -17.47 -8.45
CA GLY A 285 4.21 -17.82 -8.33
C GLY A 285 5.05 -16.81 -7.54
N PHE A 286 4.44 -15.96 -6.70
CA PHE A 286 5.18 -14.98 -5.90
C PHE A 286 5.84 -15.56 -4.63
N GLU A 287 5.66 -16.84 -4.27
CA GLU A 287 6.28 -17.44 -3.08
C GLU A 287 7.79 -17.15 -2.95
N PRO A 288 8.64 -17.29 -4.00
CA PRO A 288 10.07 -16.98 -3.91
C PRO A 288 10.35 -15.49 -3.69
N GLN A 289 9.44 -14.60 -4.10
CA GLN A 289 9.54 -13.16 -3.88
C GLN A 289 9.12 -12.81 -2.45
N ILE A 290 8.00 -13.36 -1.98
CA ILE A 290 7.49 -13.19 -0.61
C ILE A 290 8.52 -13.69 0.40
N ARG A 291 9.10 -14.88 0.18
CA ARG A 291 10.16 -15.45 1.03
C ARG A 291 11.37 -14.50 1.15
N LYS A 292 11.86 -13.96 0.02
CA LYS A 292 12.95 -12.98 0.00
C LYS A 292 12.59 -11.67 0.72
N ILE A 293 11.35 -11.21 0.64
CA ILE A 293 10.88 -10.01 1.37
C ILE A 293 10.84 -10.29 2.88
N ILE A 294 10.30 -11.45 3.29
CA ILE A 294 10.23 -11.84 4.71
C ILE A 294 11.64 -12.01 5.32
N GLU A 295 12.62 -12.50 4.56
CA GLU A 295 14.02 -12.55 4.99
C GLU A 295 14.65 -11.17 5.27
N GLN A 296 14.07 -10.08 4.75
CA GLN A 296 14.48 -8.69 5.03
C GLN A 296 13.77 -8.08 6.24
N ILE A 297 12.85 -8.79 6.90
CA ILE A 297 12.12 -8.33 8.08
C ILE A 297 12.76 -8.95 9.35
N ARG A 298 12.71 -8.22 10.46
CA ARG A 298 13.17 -8.68 11.78
C ARG A 298 12.17 -9.66 12.41
N VAL A 299 12.68 -10.60 13.22
CA VAL A 299 11.93 -11.66 13.91
C VAL A 299 11.81 -11.32 15.39
#